data_AF-A0A2G2CN65-F1
#
_entry.id   AF-A0A2G2CN65-F1
#
_cell.length_a   1.000
_cell.length_b   1.000
_cell.length_c   1.000
_cell.angle_alpha   90.00
_cell.angle_beta   90.00
_cell.angle_gamma   90.00
#
_symmetry.space_group_name_H-M   'P 1'
#
loop_
_entity.id
_entity.type
_entity.pdbx_description
1 polymer ?
#
loop_
_entity_poly.entity_id
_entity_poly.type
_entity_poly.pdbx_seq_one_letter_code
_entity_poly.pdbx_strand_id
1 'polypeptide(L)'
;MPKIEFSGIDKIVHSLIHFILINLWLLFIYFKNGFLLKTRWILILLLSVLLYGIVIEILQDQFTVSRKADIFDVAANFTGSLLGIFFFKNIKKYLNT
;
A
#
# COMPACT_ATOMS: atom_id res chain seq x y z
N MET A 1 19.62 3.32 -26.96
CA MET A 1 18.90 4.60 -26.80
C MET A 1 18.93 4.94 -25.32
N PRO A 2 19.19 6.20 -24.90
CA PRO A 2 19.13 6.53 -23.49
C PRO A 2 17.66 6.47 -23.09
N LYS A 3 17.27 5.42 -22.36
CA LYS A 3 15.99 5.42 -21.66
C LYS A 3 16.16 6.44 -20.54
N ILE A 4 15.46 7.56 -20.63
CA ILE A 4 15.23 8.42 -19.48
C ILE A 4 14.36 7.58 -18.55
N GLU A 5 14.98 6.75 -17.71
CA GLU A 5 14.31 6.07 -16.62
C GLU A 5 13.89 7.16 -15.65
N PHE A 6 12.63 7.59 -15.75
CA PHE A 6 12.00 8.42 -14.73
C PHE A 6 11.86 7.58 -13.46
N SER A 7 12.97 7.39 -12.75
CA SER A 7 13.08 6.57 -11.54
C SER A 7 11.98 6.91 -10.53
N GLY A 8 11.56 8.19 -10.44
CA GLY A 8 10.51 8.62 -9.52
C GLY A 8 9.09 8.11 -9.84
N ILE A 9 8.72 7.88 -11.11
CA ILE A 9 7.34 7.48 -11.46
C ILE A 9 7.03 6.09 -10.91
N ASP A 10 8.01 5.19 -10.97
CA ASP A 10 7.91 3.84 -10.42
C ASP A 10 7.55 3.85 -8.93
N LYS A 11 8.19 4.72 -8.15
CA LYS A 11 7.96 4.88 -6.71
C LYS A 11 6.59 5.52 -6.41
N ILE A 12 6.12 6.41 -7.30
CA ILE A 12 4.76 6.96 -7.22
C ILE A 12 3.73 5.86 -7.45
N VAL A 13 3.95 4.98 -8.44
CA VAL A 13 3.06 3.84 -8.73
C VAL A 13 3.01 2.89 -7.54
N HIS A 14 4.15 2.54 -6.97
CA HIS A 14 4.25 1.73 -5.75
C HIS A 14 3.47 2.31 -4.57
N SER A 15 3.67 3.61 -4.30
CA SER A 15 2.90 4.33 -3.29
C SER A 15 1.40 4.32 -3.58
N LEU A 16 0.99 4.57 -4.83
CA LEU A 16 -0.42 4.62 -5.22
C LEU A 16 -1.11 3.26 -5.09
N ILE A 17 -0.46 2.19 -5.53
CA ILE A 17 -0.99 0.82 -5.43
C ILE A 17 -1.21 0.46 -3.96
N HIS A 18 -0.22 0.71 -3.09
CA HIS A 18 -0.34 0.38 -1.67
C HIS A 18 -1.32 1.30 -0.93
N PHE A 19 -1.43 2.57 -1.34
CA PHE A 19 -2.48 3.48 -0.89
C PHE A 19 -3.87 2.93 -1.19
N ILE A 20 -4.12 2.49 -2.43
CA ILE A 20 -5.43 1.93 -2.82
C ILE A 20 -5.68 0.62 -2.07
N LEU A 21 -4.71 -0.28 -2.07
CA LEU A 21 -4.81 -1.61 -1.46
C LEU A 21 -5.20 -1.52 0.03
N ILE A 22 -4.51 -0.69 0.81
CA ILE A 22 -4.81 -0.58 2.24
C ILE A 22 -6.20 0.03 2.47
N ASN A 23 -6.62 0.99 1.65
CA ASN A 23 -7.95 1.60 1.74
C ASN A 23 -9.07 0.60 1.43
N LEU A 24 -8.90 -0.25 0.42
CA LEU A 24 -9.89 -1.30 0.10
C LEU A 24 -10.07 -2.27 1.27
N TRP A 25 -8.98 -2.71 1.89
CA TRP A 25 -9.05 -3.59 3.06
C TRP A 25 -9.59 -2.90 4.30
N LEU A 26 -9.21 -1.65 4.56
CA LEU A 26 -9.77 -0.85 5.65
C LEU A 26 -11.28 -0.66 5.48
N LEU A 27 -11.74 -0.39 4.26
CA LEU A 27 -13.16 -0.28 3.93
C LEU A 27 -13.90 -1.59 4.24
N PHE A 28 -13.38 -2.71 3.76
CA PHE A 28 -13.96 -4.04 4.04
C PHE A 28 -14.04 -4.32 5.55
N ILE A 29 -12.94 -4.12 6.29
CA ILE A 29 -12.88 -4.35 7.74
C ILE A 29 -13.85 -3.41 8.47
N TYR A 30 -13.97 -2.17 8.01
CA TYR A 30 -14.84 -1.17 8.61
C TYR A 30 -16.31 -1.56 8.50
N PHE A 31 -16.78 -1.93 7.30
CA PHE A 31 -18.16 -2.41 7.11
C PHE A 31 -18.42 -3.73 7.83
N LYS A 32 -17.50 -4.69 7.72
CA LYS A 32 -17.63 -6.01 8.36
C LYS A 32 -17.76 -5.92 9.89
N ASN A 33 -17.16 -4.91 10.50
CA ASN A 33 -17.22 -4.69 11.94
C ASN A 33 -18.27 -3.64 12.36
N GLY A 34 -19.29 -3.39 11.53
CA GLY A 34 -20.37 -2.47 11.87
C GLY A 34 -19.90 -1.04 12.07
N PHE A 35 -19.07 -0.54 11.14
CA PHE A 35 -18.53 0.83 11.16
C PHE A 35 -17.62 1.13 12.37
N LEU A 36 -16.97 0.09 12.91
CA LEU A 36 -15.97 0.22 13.99
C LEU A 36 -14.58 -0.19 13.51
N LEU A 37 -13.64 0.77 13.49
CA LEU A 37 -12.25 0.53 13.13
C LEU A 37 -11.35 0.56 14.38
N LYS A 38 -10.96 -0.62 14.88
CA LYS A 38 -10.03 -0.76 16.02
C LYS A 38 -8.58 -0.65 15.56
N THR A 39 -7.72 0.02 16.35
CA THR A 39 -6.28 0.20 16.05
C THR A 39 -5.56 -1.11 15.78
N ARG A 40 -5.89 -2.19 16.51
CA ARG A 40 -5.29 -3.52 16.30
C ARG A 40 -5.42 -4.01 14.84
N TRP A 41 -6.57 -3.75 14.21
CA TRP A 41 -6.82 -4.18 12.83
C TRP A 41 -6.03 -3.36 11.83
N ILE A 42 -5.81 -2.07 12.10
CA ILE A 42 -4.96 -1.20 11.29
C ILE A 42 -3.51 -1.68 11.33
N LEU A 43 -2.99 -2.02 12.52
CA LEU A 43 -1.61 -2.51 12.68
C LEU A 43 -1.41 -3.86 11.99
N ILE A 44 -2.31 -4.82 12.19
CA ILE A 44 -2.26 -6.11 11.51
C ILE A 44 -2.28 -5.92 10.00
N LEU A 45 -3.20 -5.09 9.50
CA LEU A 45 -3.32 -4.85 8.06
C LEU A 45 -2.07 -4.17 7.47
N LEU A 46 -1.51 -3.17 8.16
CA LEU A 46 -0.29 -2.49 7.72
C LEU A 46 0.88 -3.49 7.59
N LEU A 47 1.07 -4.35 8.60
CA LEU A 47 2.10 -5.38 8.56
C LEU A 47 1.84 -6.40 7.45
N SER A 48 0.60 -6.83 7.26
CA SER A 48 0.22 -7.77 6.18
C SER A 48 0.46 -7.19 4.79
N VAL A 49 0.07 -5.93 4.56
CA VAL A 49 0.26 -5.25 3.27
C VAL A 49 1.74 -4.99 2.99
N LEU A 50 2.53 -4.64 4.01
CA LEU A 50 3.98 -4.51 3.87
C LEU A 50 4.66 -5.83 3.53
N LEU A 51 4.34 -6.90 4.25
CA LEU A 51 4.88 -8.22 3.98
C LEU A 51 4.50 -8.67 2.57
N TYR A 52 3.25 -8.47 2.17
CA TYR A 52 2.78 -8.74 0.82
C TYR A 52 3.61 -7.96 -0.22
N GLY A 53 3.82 -6.66 -0.03
CA GLY A 53 4.64 -5.84 -0.91
C GLY A 53 6.07 -6.37 -1.05
N ILE A 54 6.73 -6.71 0.07
CA ILE A 54 8.09 -7.28 0.06
C ILE A 54 8.15 -8.60 -0.73
N VAL A 55 7.17 -9.48 -0.53
CA VAL A 55 7.09 -10.75 -1.27
C VAL A 55 6.95 -10.47 -2.77
N ILE A 56 6.09 -9.51 -3.16
CA ILE A 56 5.93 -9.12 -4.56
C ILE A 56 7.21 -8.53 -5.14
N GLU A 57 7.96 -7.69 -4.42
CA GLU A 57 9.27 -7.17 -4.88
C GLU A 57 10.28 -8.29 -5.16
N ILE A 58 10.37 -9.28 -4.26
CA ILE A 58 11.24 -10.44 -4.45
C ILE A 58 10.80 -11.22 -5.70
N LEU A 59 9.50 -11.47 -5.87
CA LEU A 59 8.99 -12.16 -7.05
C LEU A 59 9.24 -11.37 -8.34
N GLN A 60 9.11 -10.04 -8.31
CA GLN A 60 9.43 -9.20 -9.46
C GLN A 60 10.89 -9.31 -9.85
N ASP A 61 11.82 -9.25 -8.89
CA ASP A 61 13.25 -9.40 -9.12
C ASP A 61 13.62 -10.77 -9.72
N GLN A 62 12.99 -11.84 -9.22
CA GLN A 62 13.30 -13.21 -9.66
C GLN A 62 12.66 -13.57 -11.00
N PHE A 63 11.49 -13.00 -11.33
CA PHE A 63 10.69 -13.43 -12.49
C PHE A 63 10.49 -12.35 -13.57
N THR A 64 10.95 -11.11 -13.36
CA THR A 64 10.80 -10.02 -14.33
C THR A 64 12.16 -9.47 -14.77
N VAL A 65 12.56 -9.76 -16.01
CA VAL A 65 13.88 -9.40 -16.57
C VAL A 65 14.25 -7.92 -16.44
N SER A 66 13.26 -7.02 -16.42
CA SER A 66 13.47 -5.56 -16.36
C SER A 66 13.28 -4.96 -14.95
N ARG A 67 13.01 -5.75 -13.91
CA ARG A 67 12.80 -5.26 -12.54
C ARG A 67 13.88 -5.82 -11.63
N LYS A 68 14.35 -4.99 -10.71
CA LYS A 68 15.20 -5.43 -9.60
C LYS A 68 14.56 -5.02 -8.30
N ALA A 69 14.74 -5.83 -7.27
CA ALA A 69 14.30 -5.48 -5.92
C ALA A 69 15.04 -4.21 -5.47
N ASP A 70 14.27 -3.20 -5.06
CA ASP A 70 14.77 -1.90 -4.60
C ASP A 70 14.19 -1.59 -3.21
N ILE A 71 15.06 -1.27 -2.25
CA ILE A 71 14.63 -0.88 -0.91
C ILE A 71 13.77 0.40 -0.92
N PHE A 72 13.97 1.26 -1.92
CA PHE A 72 13.15 2.46 -2.10
C PHE A 72 11.73 2.13 -2.58
N ASP A 73 11.51 0.99 -3.24
CA ASP A 73 10.17 0.52 -3.61
C ASP A 73 9.43 0.04 -2.34
N VAL A 74 10.11 -0.67 -1.44
CA VAL A 74 9.56 -1.02 -0.12
C VAL A 74 9.22 0.23 0.70
N ALA A 75 10.07 1.26 0.67
CA ALA A 75 9.81 2.54 1.33
C ALA A 75 8.60 3.29 0.71
N ALA A 76 8.46 3.25 -0.62
CA ALA A 76 7.31 3.80 -1.32
C ALA A 76 6.01 3.05 -0.95
N ASN A 77 6.05 1.72 -0.92
CA ASN A 77 4.95 0.85 -0.50
C ASN A 77 4.49 1.19 0.92
N PHE A 78 5.44 1.40 1.84
CA PHE A 78 5.15 1.82 3.21
C PHE A 78 4.52 3.22 3.26
N THR A 79 5.09 4.17 2.53
CA THR A 79 4.59 5.56 2.48
C THR A 79 3.16 5.62 1.95
N GLY A 80 2.88 4.93 0.85
CA GLY A 80 1.53 4.79 0.30
C GLY A 80 0.53 4.21 1.30
N SER A 81 0.95 3.17 2.03
CA SER A 81 0.13 2.54 3.07
C SER A 81 -0.18 3.49 4.23
N LEU A 82 0.80 4.26 4.71
CA LEU A 82 0.60 5.24 5.78
C LEU A 82 -0.34 6.38 5.35
N LEU A 83 -0.14 6.92 4.15
CA LEU A 83 -1.02 7.93 3.57
C LEU A 83 -2.45 7.38 3.41
N GLY A 84 -2.58 6.12 3.00
CA GLY A 84 -3.88 5.45 2.87
C GLY A 84 -4.61 5.32 4.20
N ILE A 85 -3.92 4.91 5.26
CA ILE A 85 -4.48 4.86 6.62
C ILE A 85 -4.92 6.25 7.08
N PHE A 86 -4.09 7.27 6.87
CA PHE A 86 -4.41 8.65 7.24
C PHE A 86 -5.65 9.12 6.49
N PHE A 87 -5.71 8.94 5.17
CA PHE A 87 -6.86 9.27 4.34
C PHE A 87 -8.13 8.58 4.84
N PHE A 88 -8.09 7.25 5.03
CA PHE A 88 -9.25 6.47 5.50
C PHE A 88 -9.80 6.98 6.83
N LYS A 89 -8.91 7.29 7.79
CA LYS A 89 -9.31 7.81 9.11
C LYS A 89 -10.08 9.13 9.01
N ASN A 90 -9.75 9.97 8.03
CA ASN A 90 -10.42 11.25 7.80
C ASN A 90 -11.77 11.09 7.10
N ILE A 91 -11.88 10.15 6.16
CA ILE A 91 -13.10 9.97 5.36
C ILE A 91 -14.15 9.05 6.02
N LYS A 92 -13.75 8.11 6.88
CA LYS A 92 -14.66 7.08 7.42
C LYS A 92 -15.91 7.64 8.13
N LYS A 93 -15.82 8.85 8.68
CA LYS A 93 -16.95 9.53 9.35
C LYS A 93 -18.11 9.85 8.41
N TYR A 94 -17.84 9.98 7.11
CA TYR A 94 -18.85 10.21 6.07
C TYR A 94 -19.44 8.91 5.51
N LEU A 95 -18.92 7.74 5.93
CA LEU A 95 -19.39 6.44 5.47
C LEU A 95 -20.44 5.83 6.42
N ASN A 96 -20.59 6.39 7.62
CA ASN A 96 -21.54 5.96 8.66
C ASN A 96 -22.58 7.06 8.93
N THR A 97 -23.20 7.53 7.86
CA THR A 97 -24.34 8.45 7.84
C THR A 97 -25.50 7.73 7.19
#